data_AF-A0A0Q4NDL7-F1
#
_entry.id   AF-A0A0Q4NDL7-F1
#
_cell.length_a   1.000
_cell.length_b   1.000
_cell.length_c   1.000
_cell.angle_alpha   90.00
_cell.angle_beta   90.00
_cell.angle_gamma   90.00
#
_symmetry.space_group_name_H-M   'P 1'
#
loop_
_entity.id
_entity.type
_entity.pdbx_description
1 polymer ?
#
loop_
_entity_poly.entity_id
_entity_poly.type
_entity_poly.pdbx_seq_one_letter_code
_entity_poly.pdbx_strand_id
1 'polypeptide(L)'
;MIQLARELRTKFPFFESYQLNEHGAPTLDGASIFDMGLFLLILEEAGPAHSVALARLMSVTKLTIKNWIKKNQLDALAVIDSVGSGKTAHYILRNWGVYSENVYEPFRPYIRLVIKQWRLTEDGNS
;
A
#
# COMPACT_ATOMS: atom_id res chain seq x y z
N MET A 1 3.14 -2.76 -18.96
CA MET A 1 2.79 -1.97 -17.74
C MET A 1 2.22 -0.57 -18.05
N ILE A 2 2.71 0.17 -19.06
CA ILE A 2 2.16 1.51 -19.46
C ILE A 2 0.65 1.51 -19.79
N GLN A 3 0.14 0.41 -20.35
CA GLN A 3 -1.27 0.31 -20.74
C GLN A 3 -2.24 0.24 -19.55
N LEU A 4 -1.83 -0.40 -18.46
CA LEU A 4 -2.62 -0.50 -17.25
C LEU A 4 -2.81 0.86 -16.57
N ALA A 5 -1.72 1.59 -16.33
CA ALA A 5 -1.78 2.91 -15.71
C ALA A 5 -2.69 3.86 -16.52
N ARG A 6 -2.69 3.71 -17.85
CA ARG A 6 -3.56 4.46 -18.76
C ARG A 6 -5.03 4.01 -18.68
N GLU A 7 -5.32 2.71 -18.64
CA GLU A 7 -6.68 2.15 -18.48
C GLU A 7 -7.28 2.43 -17.10
N LEU A 8 -6.45 2.49 -16.06
CA LEU A 8 -6.92 2.82 -14.72
C LEU A 8 -7.25 4.31 -14.60
N ARG A 9 -6.44 5.20 -15.20
CA ARG A 9 -6.73 6.65 -15.25
C ARG A 9 -8.07 6.97 -15.91
N THR A 10 -8.44 6.25 -16.97
CA THR A 10 -9.73 6.46 -17.63
C THR A 10 -10.91 5.94 -16.82
N LYS A 11 -10.72 4.95 -15.95
CA LYS A 11 -11.77 4.39 -15.07
C LYS A 11 -11.91 5.13 -13.75
N PHE A 12 -10.87 5.80 -13.27
CA PHE A 12 -10.81 6.44 -11.95
C PHE A 12 -10.24 7.87 -12.06
N PRO A 13 -11.05 8.88 -12.43
CA PRO A 13 -10.59 10.23 -12.77
C PRO A 13 -9.91 10.99 -11.62
N PHE A 14 -10.24 10.65 -10.38
CA PHE A 14 -9.65 11.25 -9.17
C PHE A 14 -8.14 11.00 -9.01
N PHE A 15 -7.56 10.08 -9.79
CA PHE A 15 -6.11 9.86 -9.84
C PHE A 15 -5.38 10.67 -10.91
N GLU A 16 -6.06 11.55 -11.67
CA GLU A 16 -5.39 12.42 -12.66
C GLU A 16 -4.28 13.28 -12.04
N SER A 17 -4.44 13.67 -10.77
CA SER A 17 -3.44 14.44 -10.04
C SER A 17 -2.29 13.61 -9.45
N TYR A 18 -2.36 12.27 -9.49
CA TYR A 18 -1.35 11.39 -8.92
C TYR A 18 -0.37 10.88 -9.99
N GLN A 19 0.92 11.00 -9.68
CA GLN A 19 1.94 10.26 -10.39
C GLN A 19 1.82 8.78 -10.01
N LEU A 20 1.67 7.91 -11.02
CA LEU A 20 1.62 6.46 -10.81
C LEU A 20 2.99 5.86 -11.10
N ASN A 21 3.39 4.86 -10.32
CA ASN A 21 4.62 4.12 -10.55
C ASN A 21 4.44 3.00 -11.59
N GLU A 22 5.49 2.20 -11.80
CA GLU A 22 5.47 1.11 -12.78
C GLU A 22 4.44 0.01 -12.48
N HIS A 23 4.03 -0.15 -11.22
CA HIS A 23 2.99 -1.07 -10.77
C HIS A 23 1.58 -0.48 -10.88
N GLY A 24 1.46 0.79 -11.30
CA GLY A 24 0.19 1.51 -11.24
C GLY A 24 -0.24 1.85 -9.82
N ALA A 25 0.64 1.82 -8.83
CA ALA A 25 0.32 2.37 -7.50
C ALA A 25 0.58 3.89 -7.50
N PRO A 26 -0.15 4.69 -6.70
CA PRO A 26 0.18 6.09 -6.49
C PRO A 26 1.57 6.19 -5.87
N THR A 27 2.40 7.10 -6.41
CA THR A 27 3.62 7.55 -5.74
C THR A 27 3.20 8.44 -4.58
N LEU A 28 3.62 8.09 -3.37
CA LEU A 28 3.15 8.69 -2.14
C LEU A 28 4.23 9.57 -1.48
N ASP A 29 3.84 10.71 -0.91
CA ASP A 29 4.70 11.59 -0.12
C ASP A 29 4.73 11.15 1.35
N GLY A 30 5.95 10.94 1.86
CA GLY A 30 6.24 10.59 3.25
C GLY A 30 5.64 11.53 4.31
N ALA A 31 5.41 12.80 3.96
CA ALA A 31 4.88 13.81 4.87
C ALA A 31 3.35 13.96 4.83
N SER A 32 2.67 13.41 3.81
CA SER A 32 1.25 13.59 3.60
C SER A 32 0.42 12.66 4.50
N ILE A 33 -0.46 13.24 5.32
CA ILE A 33 -1.43 12.49 6.14
C ILE A 33 -2.38 11.71 5.24
N PHE A 34 -2.80 12.31 4.12
CA PHE A 34 -3.69 11.66 3.18
C PHE A 34 -3.04 10.39 2.60
N ASP A 35 -1.76 10.48 2.21
CA ASP A 35 -1.01 9.36 1.65
C ASP A 35 -0.74 8.25 2.68
N MET A 36 -0.63 8.60 3.98
CA MET A 36 -0.58 7.59 5.05
C MET A 36 -1.89 6.81 5.17
N GLY A 37 -3.05 7.45 4.97
CA GLY A 37 -4.31 6.71 4.93
C GLY A 37 -4.47 5.85 3.68
N LEU A 38 -3.96 6.29 2.52
CA LEU A 38 -3.85 5.43 1.33
C LEU A 38 -2.92 4.23 1.58
N PHE A 39 -1.83 4.41 2.32
CA PHE A 39 -0.98 3.32 2.76
C PHE A 39 -1.74 2.30 3.63
N LEU A 40 -2.62 2.74 4.54
CA LEU A 40 -3.44 1.82 5.33
C LEU A 40 -4.42 1.03 4.46
N LEU A 41 -5.05 1.67 3.47
CA LEU A 41 -5.91 0.99 2.50
C LEU A 41 -5.14 -0.08 1.70
N ILE A 42 -3.93 0.26 1.26
CA ILE A 42 -3.04 -0.66 0.55
C ILE A 42 -2.71 -1.87 1.43
N LEU A 43 -2.37 -1.65 2.70
CA LEU A 43 -2.06 -2.73 3.63
C LEU A 43 -3.27 -3.62 3.93
N GLU A 44 -4.45 -3.03 4.08
CA GLU A 44 -5.70 -3.77 4.30
C GLU A 44 -6.00 -4.72 3.13
N GLU A 45 -5.94 -4.21 1.90
CA GLU A 45 -6.22 -5.00 0.69
C GLU A 45 -5.08 -5.99 0.36
N ALA A 46 -3.84 -5.65 0.70
CA ALA A 46 -2.68 -6.53 0.52
C ALA A 46 -2.66 -7.70 1.53
N GLY A 47 -3.29 -7.55 2.70
CA GLY A 47 -3.17 -8.51 3.80
C GLY A 47 -1.78 -8.46 4.46
N PRO A 48 -1.38 -9.52 5.20
CA PRO A 48 -0.08 -9.55 5.88
C PRO A 48 1.08 -9.33 4.92
N ALA A 49 1.79 -8.21 5.08
CA ALA A 49 2.90 -7.85 4.20
C ALA A 49 4.08 -7.29 4.99
N HIS A 50 5.30 -7.55 4.52
CA HIS A 50 6.51 -7.00 5.12
C HIS A 50 6.90 -5.66 4.49
N SER A 51 7.65 -4.85 5.26
CA SER A 51 7.99 -3.46 4.88
C SER A 51 8.71 -3.30 3.53
N VAL A 52 9.53 -4.28 3.11
CA VAL A 52 10.26 -4.24 1.83
C VAL A 52 9.32 -4.42 0.64
N ALA A 53 8.36 -5.35 0.72
CA ALA A 53 7.35 -5.58 -0.31
C ALA A 53 6.48 -4.34 -0.51
N LEU A 54 6.01 -3.76 0.60
CA LEU A 54 5.24 -2.52 0.60
C LEU A 54 6.02 -1.35 -0.04
N ALA A 55 7.30 -1.18 0.33
CA ALA A 55 8.15 -0.12 -0.23
C ALA A 55 8.30 -0.24 -1.75
N ARG A 56 8.46 -1.46 -2.27
CA ARG A 56 8.52 -1.73 -3.72
C ARG A 56 7.20 -1.39 -4.39
N LEU A 57 6.10 -1.92 -3.88
CA LEU A 57 4.75 -1.70 -4.43
C LEU A 57 4.43 -0.22 -4.59
N MET A 58 4.74 0.61 -3.59
CA MET A 58 4.46 2.06 -3.60
C MET A 58 5.61 2.89 -4.19
N SER A 59 6.71 2.26 -4.60
CA SER A 59 7.95 2.93 -5.05
C SER A 59 8.45 4.03 -4.11
N VAL A 60 8.36 3.80 -2.80
CA VAL A 60 8.88 4.69 -1.77
C VAL A 60 10.11 4.10 -1.09
N THR A 61 10.90 4.93 -0.42
CA THR A 61 12.08 4.43 0.29
C THR A 61 11.70 3.51 1.46
N LYS A 62 12.59 2.56 1.80
CA LYS A 62 12.43 1.74 3.01
C LYS A 62 12.30 2.58 4.29
N LEU A 63 12.96 3.75 4.33
CA LEU A 63 12.88 4.68 5.46
C LEU A 63 11.48 5.28 5.59
N THR A 64 10.86 5.68 4.48
CA THR A 64 9.49 6.20 4.43
C THR A 64 8.50 5.19 5.01
N ILE A 65 8.55 3.93 4.56
CA ILE A 65 7.67 2.87 5.07
C ILE A 65 7.90 2.59 6.56
N LYS A 66 9.16 2.53 7.00
CA LYS A 66 9.45 2.37 8.43
C LYS A 66 8.87 3.52 9.26
N ASN A 67 8.95 4.75 8.77
CA ASN A 67 8.38 5.91 9.46
C ASN A 67 6.84 5.83 9.54
N TRP A 68 6.17 5.42 8.46
CA TRP A 68 4.71 5.25 8.47
C TRP A 68 4.26 4.11 9.36
N ILE A 69 4.95 2.96 9.31
CA ILE A 69 4.68 1.84 10.22
C ILE A 69 4.82 2.35 11.66
N LYS A 70 5.94 2.99 12.01
CA LYS A 70 6.17 3.51 13.36
C LYS A 70 5.08 4.50 13.81
N LYS A 71 4.65 5.41 12.93
CA LYS A 71 3.58 6.38 13.24
C LYS A 71 2.23 5.73 13.50
N ASN A 72 1.96 4.59 12.87
CA ASN A 72 0.66 3.93 12.91
C ASN A 72 0.64 2.66 13.79
N GLN A 73 1.78 2.27 14.37
CA GLN A 73 1.96 1.01 15.10
C GLN A 73 1.17 0.91 16.41
N LEU A 74 0.91 2.04 17.07
CA LEU A 74 0.18 2.05 18.34
C LEU A 74 -1.33 1.94 18.14
N ASP A 75 -1.85 2.55 17.07
CA ASP A 75 -3.28 2.77 16.91
C ASP A 75 -3.87 1.90 15.82
N ALA A 76 -3.25 1.85 14.63
CA ALA A 76 -3.85 1.29 13.43
C ALA A 76 -3.30 -0.08 13.03
N LEU A 77 -2.03 -0.38 13.32
CA LEU A 77 -1.36 -1.59 12.84
C LEU A 77 -1.16 -2.64 13.92
N ALA A 78 -1.22 -3.92 13.53
CA ALA A 78 -0.71 -5.01 14.33
C ALA A 78 0.50 -5.67 13.63
N VAL A 79 1.46 -6.12 14.43
CA VAL A 79 2.62 -6.88 13.96
C VAL A 79 2.30 -8.36 14.11
N ILE A 80 2.39 -9.10 13.01
CA ILE A 80 2.35 -10.56 13.00
C ILE A 80 3.79 -11.04 12.83
N ASP A 81 4.34 -11.66 13.86
CA ASP A 81 5.65 -12.28 13.77
C ASP A 81 5.59 -13.50 12.84
N SER A 82 6.50 -13.58 11.87
CA SER A 82 6.71 -14.79 11.09
C SER A 82 7.39 -15.85 11.97
N VAL A 83 6.78 -17.03 12.09
CA VAL A 83 7.39 -18.20 12.73
C VAL A 83 8.45 -18.78 11.77
N GLY A 84 9.75 -18.62 12.08
CA GLY A 84 10.85 -19.18 11.28
C GLY A 84 12.19 -18.46 11.43
N SER A 85 13.29 -19.09 10.98
CA SER A 85 14.70 -18.72 11.23
C SER A 85 15.19 -17.40 10.57
N GLY A 86 14.31 -16.65 9.92
CA GLY A 86 14.56 -15.31 9.40
C GLY A 86 13.42 -14.38 9.75
N LYS A 87 13.42 -13.82 10.97
CA LYS A 87 12.36 -12.97 11.52
C LYS A 87 12.09 -11.74 10.64
N THR A 88 11.14 -11.84 9.72
CA THR A 88 10.65 -10.71 8.94
C THR A 88 9.26 -10.36 9.45
N ALA A 89 9.16 -9.24 10.16
CA ALA A 89 7.89 -8.75 10.68
C ALA A 89 6.90 -8.48 9.54
N HIS A 90 5.71 -9.07 9.64
CA HIS A 90 4.59 -8.78 8.77
C HIS A 90 3.63 -7.83 9.50
N TYR A 91 2.98 -6.95 8.75
CA TYR A 91 2.08 -5.95 9.29
C TYR A 91 0.68 -6.20 8.74
N ILE A 92 -0.33 -6.03 9.58
CA ILE A 92 -1.74 -6.01 9.17
C ILE A 92 -2.40 -4.75 9.70
N LEU A 93 -3.42 -4.28 8.98
CA LEU A 93 -4.33 -3.26 9.50
C LEU A 93 -5.24 -3.90 10.56
N ARG A 94 -5.30 -3.29 11.74
CA ARG A 94 -6.23 -3.65 12.81
C ARG A 94 -7.46 -2.73 12.82
N ASN A 95 -7.24 -1.44 12.60
CA ASN A 95 -8.27 -0.42 12.48
C ASN A 95 -7.67 0.82 11.79
N TRP A 96 -8.50 1.80 11.50
CA TRP A 96 -8.09 3.01 10.78
C TRP A 96 -7.51 4.13 11.66
N GLY A 97 -7.35 3.93 12.97
CA GLY A 97 -6.77 4.90 13.89
C GLY A 97 -7.44 6.27 13.81
N VAL A 98 -6.65 7.29 13.45
CA VAL A 98 -7.10 8.68 13.28
C VAL A 98 -7.65 8.98 11.88
N TYR A 99 -7.58 8.03 10.95
CA TYR A 99 -8.03 8.19 9.58
C TYR A 99 -9.49 7.76 9.45
N SER A 100 -10.25 8.45 8.60
CA SER A 100 -11.63 8.08 8.28
C SER A 100 -11.65 7.16 7.07
N GLU A 101 -11.94 5.88 7.27
CA GLU A 101 -12.06 4.87 6.20
C GLU A 101 -12.93 5.34 5.02
N ASN A 102 -14.04 6.02 5.31
CA ASN A 102 -14.99 6.52 4.31
C ASN A 102 -14.35 7.48 3.29
N VAL A 103 -13.27 8.17 3.65
CA VAL A 103 -12.53 9.05 2.72
C VAL A 103 -11.78 8.22 1.67
N TYR A 104 -11.37 7.00 2.03
CA TYR A 104 -10.53 6.13 1.22
C TYR A 104 -11.33 5.05 0.48
N GLU A 105 -12.57 4.79 0.87
CA GLU A 105 -13.46 3.82 0.23
C GLU A 105 -13.58 3.99 -1.31
N PRO A 106 -13.67 5.22 -1.86
CA PRO A 106 -13.69 5.42 -3.31
C PRO A 106 -12.45 4.90 -4.05
N PHE A 107 -11.31 4.78 -3.34
CA PHE A 107 -10.04 4.30 -3.89
C PHE A 107 -9.93 2.77 -3.84
N ARG A 108 -10.74 2.09 -3.02
CA ARG A 108 -10.64 0.65 -2.77
C ARG A 108 -10.72 -0.21 -4.02
N PRO A 109 -11.65 0.00 -4.97
CA PRO A 109 -11.72 -0.81 -6.20
C PRO A 109 -10.44 -0.74 -7.02
N TYR A 110 -9.81 0.43 -7.03
CA TYR A 110 -8.55 0.66 -7.71
C TYR A 110 -7.39 -0.04 -7.00
N ILE A 111 -7.26 0.13 -5.69
CA ILE A 111 -6.20 -0.51 -4.90
C ILE A 111 -6.28 -2.03 -5.03
N ARG A 112 -7.48 -2.62 -5.06
CA ARG A 112 -7.67 -4.05 -5.32
C ARG A 112 -7.09 -4.51 -6.65
N LEU A 113 -7.22 -3.72 -7.71
CA LEU A 113 -6.65 -4.04 -9.02
C LEU A 113 -5.12 -4.00 -8.98
N VAL A 114 -4.56 -2.97 -8.34
CA VAL A 114 -3.11 -2.81 -8.14
C VAL A 114 -2.54 -4.00 -7.35
N ILE A 115 -3.15 -4.35 -6.20
CA ILE A 115 -2.73 -5.51 -5.39
C ILE A 115 -2.83 -6.82 -6.16
N LYS A 116 -3.94 -7.03 -6.89
CA LYS A 116 -4.12 -8.24 -7.70
C LYS A 116 -2.99 -8.40 -8.71
N GLN A 117 -2.56 -7.34 -9.35
CA GLN A 117 -1.48 -7.39 -10.34
C GLN A 117 -0.10 -7.53 -9.70
N TRP A 118 0.12 -6.85 -8.58
CA TRP A 118 1.36 -6.99 -7.82
C TRP A 118 1.60 -8.45 -7.39
N ARG A 119 0.58 -9.13 -6.87
CA ARG A 119 0.69 -10.56 -6.50
C ARG A 119 1.06 -11.46 -7.68
N LEU A 120 0.45 -11.23 -8.85
CA LEU A 120 0.81 -11.96 -10.07
C LEU A 120 2.28 -11.78 -10.48
N THR A 121 2.89 -10.64 -10.14
CA THR A 121 4.33 -10.38 -10.42
C THR A 121 5.29 -10.94 -9.37
N GLU A 122 4.86 -11.11 -8.12
CA GLU A 122 5.66 -11.75 -7.05
C GLU A 122 5.69 -13.28 -7.23
N ASP A 123 4.54 -13.89 -7.54
CA ASP A 123 4.40 -15.34 -7.73
C ASP A 123 5.14 -15.85 -8.98
N GLY A 124 5.35 -15.01 -9.98
CA GLY A 124 6.10 -15.34 -11.20
C GLY A 124 7.62 -15.23 -11.09
N ASN A 125 8.14 -14.68 -9.99
CA ASN A 125 9.57 -14.53 -9.71
C ASN A 125 10.05 -15.44 -8.55
N SER A 126 9.17 -16.33 -8.08
CA SER A 126 9.43 -17.29 -7.01
C SER A 126 9.67 -18.70 -7.55
#